data_AF-Q29QV9-F1
#
_entry.id   AF-Q29QV9-F1
#
_cell.length_a   1.000
_cell.length_b   1.000
_cell.length_c   1.000
_cell.angle_alpha   90.00
_cell.angle_beta   90.00
_cell.angle_gamma   90.00
#
_symmetry.space_group_name_H-M   'P 1'
#
loop_
_entity.id
_entity.type
_entity.pdbx_description
1 polymer ?
#
loop_
_entity_poly.entity_id
_entity_poly.type
_entity_poly.pdbx_seq_one_letter_code
_entity_poly.pdbx_strand_id
1 'polypeptide(L)'
;MSQLQCLADFQVQLHQFEQDLHTRMVMLSNRLTKPSNRGPITIFQTCDHAARTQLLNSIADYQQKKSEATDSLGIFPQIYATLKSHFADTHDITLNILLQPIETHLAHIRPPVQDHAASGIEMPSFSFAPQESITQIGQYLLTLPQHLEPLLLSPSSLLKQALEVCNIKYTQAIPCADVLLSLVVEQCCVLYVTQILQIKSLPSSAATQLSVDIEYLSNVLEELGLSINLQLSQILTLLKAAPDQYLTLSSGCEPRLVTAIRQMRNIISTQ
;
A
#
# COMPACT_ATOMS: atom_id res chain seq x y z
N MET A 1 0.35 -2.18 22.74
CA MET A 1 1.12 -2.56 21.55
C MET A 1 0.13 -2.95 20.47
N SER A 2 0.32 -2.47 19.24
CA SER A 2 -0.50 -2.86 18.10
C SER A 2 -0.21 -4.32 17.70
N GLN A 3 -1.13 -4.97 16.98
CA GLN A 3 -0.93 -6.34 16.51
C GLN A 3 0.33 -6.47 15.63
N LEU A 4 0.56 -5.51 14.74
CA LEU A 4 1.79 -5.44 13.93
C LEU A 4 3.06 -5.38 14.78
N GLN A 5 3.05 -4.64 15.89
CA GLN A 5 4.19 -4.59 16.82
C GLN A 5 4.44 -5.94 17.49
N CYS A 6 3.38 -6.63 17.94
CA CYS A 6 3.52 -7.94 18.56
C CYS A 6 4.06 -8.98 17.57
N LEU A 7 3.60 -8.95 16.32
CA LEU A 7 4.10 -9.83 15.26
C LEU A 7 5.57 -9.53 14.91
N ALA A 8 5.96 -8.27 14.86
CA ALA A 8 7.36 -7.88 14.64
C ALA A 8 8.27 -8.27 15.80
N ASP A 9 7.83 -8.08 17.05
CA ASP A 9 8.57 -8.55 18.22
C ASP A 9 8.79 -10.06 18.17
N PHE A 10 7.73 -10.83 17.86
CA PHE A 10 7.84 -12.27 17.68
C PHE A 10 8.81 -12.64 16.54
N GLN A 11 8.77 -11.94 15.41
CA GLN A 11 9.70 -12.17 14.29
C GLN A 11 11.15 -11.93 14.72
N VAL A 12 11.42 -10.87 15.49
CA VAL A 12 12.75 -10.55 16.03
C VAL A 12 13.21 -11.63 17.00
N GLN A 13 12.34 -12.05 17.94
CA GLN A 13 12.66 -13.12 18.89
C GLN A 13 12.91 -14.47 18.19
N LEU A 14 12.12 -14.80 17.17
CA LEU A 14 12.32 -16.00 16.36
C LEU A 14 13.68 -15.96 15.66
N HIS A 15 14.04 -14.82 15.07
CA HIS A 15 15.33 -14.65 14.42
C HIS A 15 16.51 -14.77 15.39
N GLN A 16 16.40 -14.17 16.58
CA GLN A 16 17.40 -14.31 17.65
C GLN A 16 17.55 -15.77 18.10
N PHE A 17 16.43 -16.48 18.28
CA PHE A 17 16.45 -17.90 18.61
C PHE A 17 17.15 -18.74 17.53
N GLU A 18 16.87 -18.50 16.25
CA GLU A 18 17.55 -19.20 15.16
C GLU A 18 19.07 -18.91 15.15
N GLN A 19 19.48 -17.67 15.41
CA GLN A 19 20.89 -17.28 15.51
C GLN A 19 21.60 -17.97 16.69
N ASP A 20 20.94 -18.01 17.85
CA ASP A 20 21.46 -18.68 19.05
C ASP A 20 21.59 -20.18 18.84
N LEU A 21 20.58 -20.80 18.24
CA LEU A 21 20.60 -22.22 17.90
C LEU A 21 21.76 -22.53 16.96
N HIS A 22 21.95 -21.72 15.91
CA HIS A 22 23.07 -21.87 14.99
C HIS A 22 24.42 -21.75 15.70
N THR A 23 24.60 -20.72 16.53
CA THR A 23 25.85 -20.50 17.28
C THR A 23 26.14 -21.67 18.22
N ARG A 24 25.12 -22.19 18.89
CA ARG A 24 25.24 -23.38 19.76
C ARG A 24 25.61 -24.64 18.97
N MET A 25 25.03 -24.86 17.79
CA MET A 25 25.37 -26.00 16.93
C MET A 25 26.81 -25.93 16.43
N VAL A 26 27.30 -24.74 16.04
CA VAL A 26 28.72 -24.54 15.68
C VAL A 26 29.64 -24.79 16.87
N MET A 27 29.31 -24.25 18.06
CA MET A 27 30.08 -24.51 19.28
C MET A 27 30.12 -25.99 19.64
N LEU A 28 28.99 -26.69 19.49
CA LEU A 28 28.89 -28.13 19.75
C LEU A 28 29.75 -28.94 18.77
N SER A 29 29.68 -28.64 17.48
CA SER A 29 30.53 -29.25 16.45
C SER A 29 32.02 -29.06 16.77
N ASN A 30 32.43 -27.84 17.12
CA ASN A 30 33.82 -27.55 17.50
C ASN A 30 34.29 -28.28 18.76
N ARG A 31 33.40 -28.51 19.74
CA ARG A 31 33.74 -29.31 20.94
C ARG A 31 33.82 -30.79 20.61
N LEU A 32 32.96 -31.28 19.72
CA LEU A 32 32.93 -32.68 19.26
C LEU A 32 34.03 -33.00 18.23
N THR A 33 34.77 -32.04 17.69
CA THR A 33 35.92 -32.33 16.80
C THR A 33 37.28 -32.19 17.50
N LYS A 34 37.34 -31.52 18.66
CA LYS A 34 38.58 -31.37 19.42
C LYS A 34 39.15 -32.72 19.88
N PRO A 35 40.45 -32.99 19.66
CA PRO A 35 41.11 -34.18 20.16
C PRO A 35 41.19 -34.16 21.70
N SER A 36 41.18 -35.34 22.31
CA SER A 36 41.26 -35.50 23.77
C SER A 36 42.60 -34.96 24.27
N ASN A 37 42.59 -33.76 24.84
CA ASN A 37 43.75 -33.21 25.54
C ASN A 37 43.69 -33.60 27.03
N ARG A 38 44.86 -33.68 27.68
CA ARG A 38 45.09 -34.06 29.10
C ARG A 38 44.43 -33.10 30.12
N GLY A 39 43.13 -32.82 29.98
CA GLY A 39 42.31 -32.05 30.91
C GLY A 39 41.23 -32.92 31.56
N PRO A 40 40.38 -32.34 32.43
CA PRO A 40 39.29 -33.07 33.08
C PRO A 40 38.32 -33.64 32.03
N ILE A 41 37.88 -34.89 32.25
CA ILE A 41 36.99 -35.62 31.34
C ILE A 41 35.67 -34.83 31.22
N THR A 42 35.33 -34.43 30.00
CA THR A 42 34.04 -33.77 29.71
C THR A 42 33.02 -34.77 29.19
N ILE A 43 31.72 -34.49 29.38
CA ILE A 43 30.62 -35.35 28.86
C ILE A 43 30.73 -35.67 27.36
N PHE A 44 31.41 -34.80 26.60
CA PHE A 44 31.63 -34.95 25.15
C PHE A 44 32.73 -35.97 24.82
N GLN A 45 33.61 -36.27 25.77
CA GLN A 45 34.66 -37.29 25.64
C GLN A 45 34.16 -38.68 26.04
N THR A 46 33.09 -38.77 26.83
CA THR A 46 32.40 -40.02 27.18
C THR A 46 31.28 -40.39 26.20
N CYS A 47 31.03 -39.55 25.20
CA CYS A 47 30.02 -39.83 24.18
C CYS A 47 30.50 -40.98 23.29
N ASP A 48 29.64 -41.98 23.09
CA ASP A 48 29.94 -43.11 22.22
C ASP A 48 30.31 -42.65 20.80
N HIS A 49 31.23 -43.36 20.16
CA HIS A 49 31.75 -42.98 18.85
C HIS A 49 30.63 -42.93 17.80
N ALA A 50 29.69 -43.90 17.82
CA ALA A 50 28.57 -43.90 16.89
C ALA A 50 27.65 -42.69 17.11
N ALA A 51 27.32 -42.38 18.37
CA ALA A 51 26.52 -41.22 18.74
C ALA A 51 27.20 -39.90 18.35
N ARG A 52 28.53 -39.79 18.53
CA ARG A 52 29.32 -38.62 18.12
C ARG A 52 29.29 -38.40 16.61
N THR A 53 29.50 -39.45 15.82
CA THR A 53 29.42 -39.36 14.36
C THR A 53 28.02 -38.99 13.89
N GLN A 54 26.97 -39.58 14.49
CA GLN A 54 25.58 -39.25 14.17
C GLN A 54 25.25 -37.78 14.47
N LEU A 55 25.70 -37.26 15.61
CA LEU A 55 25.48 -35.85 15.97
C LEU A 55 26.18 -34.89 14.99
N LEU A 56 27.42 -35.20 14.60
CA LEU A 56 28.18 -34.40 13.64
C LEU A 56 27.52 -34.37 12.26
N ASN A 57 27.00 -35.52 11.80
CA ASN A 57 26.26 -35.59 10.54
C ASN A 57 24.98 -34.74 10.60
N SER A 58 24.19 -34.85 11.67
CA SER A 58 22.99 -34.03 11.85
C SER A 58 23.29 -32.52 11.90
N ILE A 59 24.43 -32.12 12.48
CA ILE A 59 24.86 -30.71 12.48
C ILE A 59 25.30 -30.28 11.08
N ALA A 60 26.00 -31.13 10.33
CA ALA A 60 26.41 -30.84 8.96
C ALA A 60 25.20 -30.70 8.02
N ASP A 61 24.23 -31.60 8.11
CA ASP A 61 22.97 -31.54 7.36
C ASP A 61 22.22 -30.23 7.63
N TYR A 62 22.18 -29.80 8.90
CA TYR A 62 21.60 -28.52 9.29
C TYR A 62 22.36 -27.32 8.70
N GLN A 63 23.68 -27.33 8.77
CA GLN A 63 24.52 -26.24 8.24
C GLN A 63 24.43 -26.14 6.71
N GLN A 64 24.31 -27.27 6.02
CA GLN A 64 24.11 -27.30 4.57
C GLN A 64 22.77 -26.66 4.19
N LYS A 65 21.66 -27.07 4.86
CA LYS A 65 20.33 -26.48 4.63
C LYS A 65 20.30 -24.96 4.86
N LYS A 66 21.08 -24.46 5.81
CA LYS A 66 21.25 -23.01 6.02
C LYS A 66 21.94 -22.33 4.84
N SER A 67 23.01 -22.91 4.30
CA SER A 67 23.76 -22.30 3.19
C SER A 67 22.94 -22.16 1.91
N GLU A 68 21.88 -22.97 1.77
CA GLU A 68 20.94 -22.93 0.65
C GLU A 68 19.83 -21.88 0.86
N ALA A 69 19.62 -21.38 2.08
CA ALA A 69 18.59 -20.39 2.40
C ALA A 69 19.16 -18.95 2.31
N THR A 70 18.59 -18.12 1.43
CA THR A 70 19.05 -16.74 1.16
C THR A 70 18.55 -15.69 2.16
N ASP A 71 17.34 -15.84 2.72
CA ASP A 71 16.68 -14.77 3.51
C ASP A 71 16.30 -15.14 4.96
N SER A 72 16.50 -16.40 5.37
CA SER A 72 16.24 -16.88 6.75
C SER A 72 17.25 -17.96 7.14
N LEU A 73 17.38 -18.29 8.43
CA LEU A 73 18.18 -19.47 8.81
C LEU A 73 17.53 -20.79 8.34
N GLY A 74 16.33 -20.72 7.74
CA GLY A 74 15.68 -21.84 7.04
C GLY A 74 15.11 -22.90 7.97
N ILE A 75 15.05 -22.64 9.28
CA ILE A 75 14.52 -23.58 10.26
C ILE A 75 13.00 -23.51 10.28
N PHE A 76 12.47 -22.28 10.22
CA PHE A 76 11.05 -22.00 10.29
C PHE A 76 10.50 -21.25 9.07
N PRO A 77 10.76 -21.70 7.82
CA PRO A 77 10.33 -20.97 6.62
C PRO A 77 8.82 -20.81 6.53
N GLN A 78 8.06 -21.80 7.01
CA GLN A 78 6.60 -21.75 7.07
C GLN A 78 6.11 -20.68 8.06
N ILE A 79 6.77 -20.54 9.21
CA ILE A 79 6.40 -19.53 10.21
C ILE A 79 6.65 -18.13 9.65
N TYR A 80 7.79 -17.89 8.99
CA TYR A 80 8.07 -16.61 8.34
C TYR A 80 7.06 -16.29 7.22
N ALA A 81 6.67 -17.29 6.42
CA ALA A 81 5.64 -17.12 5.41
C ALA A 81 4.28 -16.75 6.03
N THR A 82 3.87 -17.42 7.10
CA THR A 82 2.64 -17.11 7.85
C THR A 82 2.69 -15.72 8.49
N LEU A 83 3.83 -15.33 9.09
CA LEU A 83 4.02 -14.00 9.64
C LEU A 83 3.86 -12.92 8.55
N LYS A 84 4.52 -13.11 7.40
CA LYS A 84 4.41 -12.20 6.26
C LYS A 84 2.96 -12.05 5.79
N SER A 85 2.21 -13.15 5.73
CA SER A 85 0.77 -13.12 5.44
C SER A 85 0.02 -12.27 6.46
N HIS A 86 0.21 -12.52 7.76
CA HIS A 86 -0.48 -11.76 8.80
C HIS A 86 -0.12 -10.28 8.85
N PHE A 87 1.12 -9.92 8.52
CA PHE A 87 1.53 -8.52 8.36
C PHE A 87 0.75 -7.86 7.21
N ALA A 88 0.70 -8.52 6.05
CA ALA A 88 -0.04 -8.02 4.89
C ALA A 88 -1.55 -7.90 5.20
N ASP A 89 -2.17 -8.96 5.73
CA ASP A 89 -3.60 -8.97 6.06
C ASP A 89 -3.98 -7.84 7.04
N THR A 90 -3.17 -7.64 8.09
CA THR A 90 -3.43 -6.59 9.08
C THR A 90 -3.28 -5.19 8.46
N HIS A 91 -2.30 -5.00 7.58
CA HIS A 91 -2.08 -3.75 6.87
C HIS A 91 -3.23 -3.45 5.89
N ASP A 92 -3.65 -4.45 5.11
CA ASP A 92 -4.76 -4.34 4.17
C ASP A 92 -6.07 -4.03 4.88
N ILE A 93 -6.37 -4.70 6.01
CA ILE A 93 -7.54 -4.39 6.84
C ILE A 93 -7.49 -2.93 7.31
N THR A 94 -6.32 -2.46 7.74
CA THR A 94 -6.14 -1.06 8.19
C THR A 94 -6.44 -0.11 7.04
N LEU A 95 -5.88 -0.35 5.85
CA LEU A 95 -6.16 0.46 4.66
C LEU A 95 -7.65 0.45 4.30
N ASN A 96 -8.29 -0.72 4.30
CA ASN A 96 -9.71 -0.86 3.98
C ASN A 96 -10.60 -0.07 4.95
N ILE A 97 -10.27 -0.08 6.26
CA ILE A 97 -10.99 0.73 7.25
C ILE A 97 -10.84 2.23 6.95
N LEU A 98 -9.64 2.68 6.58
CA LEU A 98 -9.39 4.08 6.21
C LEU A 98 -10.06 4.47 4.88
N LEU A 99 -10.25 3.53 3.97
CA LEU A 99 -10.89 3.77 2.67
C LEU A 99 -12.41 3.70 2.73
N GLN A 100 -12.99 3.02 3.71
CA GLN A 100 -14.44 2.81 3.80
C GLN A 100 -15.27 4.12 3.74
N PRO A 101 -14.92 5.22 4.44
CA PRO A 101 -15.65 6.48 4.31
C PRO A 101 -15.60 7.04 2.88
N ILE A 102 -14.45 6.93 2.23
CA ILE A 102 -14.22 7.39 0.86
C ILE A 102 -15.06 6.59 -0.11
N GLU A 103 -15.04 5.26 -0.03
CA GLU A 103 -15.86 4.37 -0.86
C GLU A 103 -17.35 4.69 -0.73
N THR A 104 -17.80 4.91 0.51
CA THR A 104 -19.18 5.27 0.81
C THR A 104 -19.57 6.56 0.10
N HIS A 105 -18.77 7.62 0.20
CA HIS A 105 -19.07 8.89 -0.44
C HIS A 105 -18.92 8.85 -1.97
N LEU A 106 -17.92 8.14 -2.50
CA LEU A 106 -17.72 7.97 -3.94
C LEU A 106 -18.90 7.24 -4.61
N ALA A 107 -19.54 6.27 -3.92
CA ALA A 107 -20.72 5.59 -4.45
C ALA A 107 -21.94 6.52 -4.67
N HIS A 108 -21.93 7.71 -4.06
CA HIS A 108 -22.97 8.72 -4.23
C HIS A 108 -22.67 9.70 -5.37
N ILE A 109 -21.50 9.62 -6.00
CA ILE A 109 -21.19 10.44 -7.17
C ILE A 109 -22.12 10.02 -8.29
N ARG A 110 -23.03 10.93 -8.64
CA ARG A 110 -23.95 10.78 -9.75
C ARG A 110 -23.76 11.97 -10.67
N PRO A 111 -23.80 11.76 -11.99
CA PRO A 111 -23.95 12.89 -12.90
C PRO A 111 -25.23 13.64 -12.50
N PRO A 112 -25.20 14.97 -12.33
CA PRO A 112 -26.36 15.73 -11.90
C PRO A 112 -27.55 15.43 -12.82
N VAL A 113 -28.66 15.00 -12.23
CA VAL A 113 -29.92 14.80 -12.96
C VAL A 113 -30.33 16.16 -13.50
N GLN A 114 -30.52 16.25 -14.81
CA GLN A 114 -30.88 17.49 -15.49
C GLN A 114 -32.31 17.92 -15.15
N ASP A 115 -32.54 18.50 -13.97
CA ASP A 115 -33.80 19.22 -13.73
C ASP A 115 -33.85 20.54 -14.54
N HIS A 116 -32.72 20.98 -15.09
CA HIS A 116 -32.59 22.24 -15.85
C HIS A 116 -32.61 22.09 -17.38
N ALA A 117 -32.64 20.86 -17.93
CA ALA A 117 -32.70 20.66 -19.39
C ALA A 117 -34.01 21.18 -20.02
N ALA A 118 -35.03 21.48 -19.22
CA ALA A 118 -36.26 22.08 -19.71
C ALA A 118 -36.09 23.52 -20.23
N SER A 119 -35.02 24.23 -19.86
CA SER A 119 -34.85 25.66 -20.14
C SER A 119 -33.80 26.01 -21.21
N GLY A 120 -32.97 25.05 -21.66
CA GLY A 120 -31.95 25.29 -22.69
C GLY A 120 -30.83 26.28 -22.32
N ILE A 121 -30.75 26.71 -21.06
CA ILE A 121 -29.74 27.65 -20.57
C ILE A 121 -28.56 26.82 -20.02
N GLU A 122 -27.42 26.86 -20.69
CA GLU A 122 -26.16 26.39 -20.11
C GLU A 122 -25.77 27.32 -18.95
N MET A 123 -25.67 26.77 -17.74
CA MET A 123 -25.15 27.53 -16.60
C MET A 123 -23.64 27.75 -16.78
N PRO A 124 -23.13 28.95 -16.47
CA PRO A 124 -21.69 29.20 -16.52
C PRO A 124 -20.94 28.35 -15.49
N SER A 125 -19.67 28.03 -15.77
CA SER A 125 -18.83 27.15 -14.95
C SER A 125 -18.67 27.61 -13.49
N PHE A 126 -18.70 28.92 -13.23
CA PHE A 126 -18.63 29.46 -11.86
C PHE A 126 -19.89 29.22 -11.01
N SER A 127 -20.98 28.75 -11.62
CA SER A 127 -22.21 28.38 -10.90
C SER A 127 -22.13 26.97 -10.30
N PHE A 128 -21.09 26.19 -10.62
CA PHE A 128 -20.90 24.84 -10.11
C PHE A 128 -20.06 24.91 -8.83
N ALA A 129 -20.60 24.36 -7.75
CA ALA A 129 -19.87 24.08 -6.52
C ALA A 129 -19.53 22.58 -6.49
N PRO A 130 -18.44 22.17 -5.81
CA PRO A 130 -18.14 20.75 -5.66
C PRO A 130 -19.29 20.01 -4.98
N GLN A 131 -19.59 18.79 -5.45
CA GLN A 131 -20.64 17.96 -4.88
C GLN A 131 -20.36 17.64 -3.41
N GLU A 132 -21.42 17.50 -2.62
CA GLU A 132 -21.31 17.19 -1.19
C GLU A 132 -20.49 15.93 -0.94
N SER A 133 -20.66 14.87 -1.73
CA SER A 133 -19.86 13.64 -1.65
C SER A 133 -18.35 13.92 -1.73
N ILE A 134 -17.93 14.83 -2.62
CA ILE A 134 -16.54 15.18 -2.82
C ILE A 134 -16.03 16.12 -1.73
N THR A 135 -16.84 17.07 -1.26
CA THR A 135 -16.46 17.92 -0.12
C THR A 135 -16.32 17.12 1.18
N GLN A 136 -17.17 16.11 1.40
CA GLN A 136 -17.04 15.19 2.54
C GLN A 136 -15.76 14.34 2.46
N ILE A 137 -15.40 13.85 1.26
CA ILE A 137 -14.12 13.15 1.06
C ILE A 137 -12.95 14.09 1.37
N GLY A 138 -12.98 15.32 0.85
CA GLY A 138 -11.94 16.31 1.10
C GLY A 138 -11.79 16.61 2.60
N GLN A 139 -12.91 16.85 3.28
CA GLN A 139 -12.92 17.10 4.72
C GLN A 139 -12.38 15.92 5.52
N TYR A 140 -12.75 14.68 5.16
CA TYR A 140 -12.22 13.47 5.79
C TYR A 140 -10.71 13.33 5.60
N LEU A 141 -10.21 13.56 4.38
CA LEU A 141 -8.78 13.51 4.10
C LEU A 141 -8.00 14.57 4.88
N LEU A 142 -8.55 15.77 5.05
CA LEU A 142 -7.94 16.84 5.85
C LEU A 142 -7.85 16.50 7.35
N THR A 143 -8.80 15.72 7.88
CA THR A 143 -8.77 15.30 9.28
C THR A 143 -7.97 14.02 9.51
N LEU A 144 -7.74 13.21 8.46
CA LEU A 144 -7.06 11.94 8.54
C LEU A 144 -5.66 12.01 9.19
N PRO A 145 -4.79 13.01 8.89
CA PRO A 145 -3.50 13.16 9.58
C PRO A 145 -3.60 13.19 11.10
N GLN A 146 -4.65 13.81 11.66
CA GLN A 146 -4.88 13.86 13.12
C GLN A 146 -5.18 12.48 13.69
N HIS A 147 -5.88 11.63 12.94
CA HIS A 147 -6.12 10.24 13.33
C HIS A 147 -4.87 9.36 13.21
N LEU A 148 -3.91 9.75 12.37
CA LEU A 148 -2.64 9.06 12.20
C LEU A 148 -1.53 9.59 13.13
N GLU A 149 -1.79 10.66 13.88
CA GLU A 149 -0.86 11.26 14.84
C GLU A 149 -0.23 10.26 15.84
N PRO A 150 -0.94 9.22 16.34
CA PRO A 150 -0.32 8.19 17.17
C PRO A 150 0.85 7.45 16.50
N LEU A 151 0.83 7.32 15.16
CA LEU A 151 1.92 6.72 14.38
C LEU A 151 3.10 7.69 14.21
N LEU A 152 2.87 9.00 14.30
CA LEU A 152 3.88 10.05 14.23
C LEU A 152 4.58 10.28 15.58
N LEU A 153 3.80 10.39 16.66
CA LEU A 153 4.29 10.78 17.97
C LEU A 153 4.93 9.64 18.77
N SER A 154 4.59 8.39 18.46
CA SER A 154 5.15 7.20 19.13
C SER A 154 5.83 6.27 18.12
N PRO A 155 6.94 6.70 17.49
CA PRO A 155 7.61 5.93 16.47
C PRO A 155 8.18 4.64 17.08
N SER A 156 7.61 3.51 16.67
CA SER A 156 8.07 2.19 17.08
C SER A 156 8.89 1.57 15.96
N SER A 157 10.15 1.21 16.26
CA SER A 157 11.03 0.52 15.32
C SER A 157 10.44 -0.82 14.86
N LEU A 158 9.80 -1.56 15.77
CA LEU A 158 9.09 -2.80 15.47
C LEU A 158 7.93 -2.57 14.51
N LEU A 159 7.15 -1.51 14.73
CA LEU A 159 6.06 -1.17 13.83
C LEU A 159 6.58 -0.78 12.44
N LYS A 160 7.64 0.02 12.37
CA LYS A 160 8.28 0.39 11.09
C LYS A 160 8.75 -0.86 10.34
N GLN A 161 9.45 -1.77 11.03
CA GLN A 161 9.90 -3.03 10.44
C GLN A 161 8.74 -3.88 9.92
N ALA A 162 7.63 -3.97 10.67
CA ALA A 162 6.43 -4.66 10.20
C ALA A 162 5.88 -4.04 8.91
N LEU A 163 5.76 -2.70 8.87
CA LEU A 163 5.22 -1.98 7.72
C LEU A 163 6.12 -2.08 6.48
N GLU A 164 7.45 -2.09 6.65
CA GLU A 164 8.41 -2.32 5.57
C GLU A 164 8.23 -3.68 4.89
N VAL A 165 7.78 -4.70 5.64
CA VAL A 165 7.43 -6.02 5.08
C VAL A 165 6.13 -5.96 4.26
N CYS A 166 5.18 -5.11 4.66
CA CYS A 166 3.89 -4.96 3.98
C CYS A 166 4.00 -4.18 2.66
N ASN A 167 4.75 -3.08 2.64
CA ASN A 167 4.86 -2.23 1.45
C ASN A 167 6.23 -1.55 1.35
N ILE A 168 6.84 -1.62 0.18
CA ILE A 168 8.18 -1.05 -0.08
C ILE A 168 8.25 0.46 0.17
N LYS A 169 7.13 1.20 0.10
CA LYS A 169 7.12 2.64 0.36
C LYS A 169 7.50 3.00 1.80
N TYR A 170 7.34 2.08 2.75
CA TYR A 170 7.74 2.30 4.14
C TYR A 170 9.25 2.27 4.36
N THR A 171 10.06 1.80 3.40
CA THR A 171 11.53 1.83 3.50
C THR A 171 12.09 3.24 3.31
N GLN A 172 11.25 4.19 2.90
CA GLN A 172 11.64 5.58 2.70
C GLN A 172 11.93 6.28 4.03
N ALA A 173 12.73 7.35 3.99
CA ALA A 173 13.09 8.14 5.16
C ALA A 173 12.01 9.17 5.53
N ILE A 174 10.74 8.80 5.40
CA ILE A 174 9.58 9.62 5.75
C ILE A 174 8.74 8.92 6.83
N PRO A 175 7.96 9.65 7.62
CA PRO A 175 7.08 9.07 8.63
C PRO A 175 6.11 8.03 8.06
N CYS A 176 5.87 6.94 8.80
CA CYS A 176 4.94 5.89 8.38
C CYS A 176 3.50 6.39 8.19
N ALA A 177 3.09 7.41 8.94
CA ALA A 177 1.79 8.04 8.77
C ALA A 177 1.67 8.71 7.39
N ASP A 178 2.72 9.39 6.92
CA ASP A 178 2.73 10.06 5.61
C ASP A 178 2.69 9.03 4.48
N VAL A 179 3.41 7.91 4.62
CA VAL A 179 3.31 6.78 3.69
C VAL A 179 1.89 6.22 3.68
N LEU A 180 1.29 6.00 4.85
CA LEU A 180 -0.07 5.46 4.93
C LEU A 180 -1.10 6.41 4.32
N LEU A 181 -0.99 7.71 4.59
CA LEU A 181 -1.82 8.75 3.98
C LEU A 181 -1.67 8.75 2.47
N SER A 182 -0.44 8.64 1.96
CA SER A 182 -0.19 8.58 0.51
C SER A 182 -0.87 7.35 -0.14
N LEU A 183 -0.86 6.20 0.53
CA LEU A 183 -1.53 4.98 0.04
C LEU A 183 -3.06 5.15 0.00
N VAL A 184 -3.64 5.77 1.02
CA VAL A 184 -5.08 6.07 1.06
C VAL A 184 -5.46 7.03 -0.07
N VAL A 185 -4.66 8.08 -0.30
CA VAL A 185 -4.91 9.07 -1.36
C VAL A 185 -4.75 8.45 -2.76
N GLU A 186 -3.74 7.63 -2.98
CA GLU A 186 -3.56 6.90 -4.24
C GLU A 186 -4.76 6.02 -4.54
N GLN A 187 -5.22 5.25 -3.56
CA GLN A 187 -6.36 4.36 -3.72
C GLN A 187 -7.68 5.14 -3.87
N CYS A 188 -7.84 6.27 -3.18
CA CYS A 188 -8.95 7.21 -3.39
C CYS A 188 -9.02 7.66 -4.86
N CYS A 189 -7.88 8.06 -5.45
CA CYS A 189 -7.83 8.46 -6.86
C CYS A 189 -8.21 7.29 -7.79
N VAL A 190 -7.73 6.07 -7.52
CA VAL A 190 -8.07 4.87 -8.30
C VAL A 190 -9.57 4.57 -8.24
N LEU A 191 -10.16 4.63 -7.04
CA LEU A 191 -11.59 4.44 -6.84
C LEU A 191 -12.40 5.51 -7.58
N TYR A 192 -11.96 6.77 -7.53
CA TYR A 192 -12.66 7.86 -8.20
C TYR A 192 -12.60 7.72 -9.73
N VAL A 193 -11.43 7.39 -10.30
CA VAL A 193 -11.27 7.04 -11.72
C VAL A 193 -12.24 5.92 -12.10
N THR A 194 -12.30 4.86 -11.28
CA THR A 194 -13.19 3.72 -11.52
C THR A 194 -14.65 4.13 -11.54
N GLN A 195 -15.10 4.97 -10.61
CA GLN A 195 -16.47 5.48 -10.57
C GLN A 195 -16.80 6.35 -11.79
N ILE A 196 -15.89 7.24 -12.20
CA ILE A 196 -16.09 8.09 -13.38
C ILE A 196 -16.27 7.22 -14.63
N LEU A 197 -15.42 6.21 -14.82
CA LEU A 197 -15.48 5.32 -15.98
C LEU A 197 -16.71 4.41 -16.01
N GLN A 198 -17.45 4.27 -14.91
CA GLN A 198 -18.74 3.55 -14.89
C GLN A 198 -19.91 4.41 -15.39
N ILE A 199 -19.73 5.73 -15.54
CA ILE A 199 -20.77 6.63 -16.06
C ILE A 199 -20.95 6.38 -17.56
N LYS A 200 -22.18 6.06 -17.98
CA LYS A 200 -22.48 5.71 -19.39
C LYS A 200 -22.52 6.91 -20.33
N SER A 201 -23.00 8.05 -19.85
CA SER A 201 -23.22 9.26 -20.65
C SER A 201 -22.96 10.48 -19.79
N LEU A 202 -22.21 11.42 -20.33
CA LEU A 202 -21.72 12.60 -19.63
C LEU A 202 -22.05 13.86 -20.43
N PRO A 203 -23.23 14.48 -20.21
CA PRO A 203 -23.58 15.74 -20.86
C PRO A 203 -22.61 16.87 -20.44
N SER A 204 -22.59 17.97 -21.20
CA SER A 204 -21.69 19.12 -20.98
C SER A 204 -21.68 19.60 -19.53
N SER A 205 -22.85 19.79 -18.91
CA SER A 205 -22.98 20.20 -17.51
C SER A 205 -22.41 19.19 -16.51
N ALA A 206 -22.55 17.89 -16.77
CA ALA A 206 -21.99 16.85 -15.91
C ALA A 206 -20.46 16.74 -16.06
N ALA A 207 -19.93 16.96 -17.26
CA ALA A 207 -18.49 17.04 -17.49
C ALA A 207 -17.87 18.23 -16.77
N THR A 208 -18.54 19.39 -16.79
CA THR A 208 -18.14 20.58 -16.03
C THR A 208 -18.20 20.32 -14.53
N GLN A 209 -19.28 19.74 -14.01
CA GLN A 209 -19.40 19.38 -12.58
C GLN A 209 -18.26 18.45 -12.13
N LEU A 210 -18.00 17.36 -12.86
CA LEU A 210 -16.90 16.45 -12.51
C LEU A 210 -15.53 17.14 -12.58
N SER A 211 -15.36 18.10 -13.50
CA SER A 211 -14.11 18.89 -13.56
C SER A 211 -13.93 19.71 -12.29
N VAL A 212 -14.98 20.40 -11.82
CA VAL A 212 -14.97 21.18 -10.58
C VAL A 212 -14.72 20.27 -9.36
N ASP A 213 -15.33 19.09 -9.33
CA ASP A 213 -15.14 18.11 -8.27
C ASP A 213 -13.68 17.61 -8.19
N ILE A 214 -13.06 17.30 -9.34
CA ILE A 214 -11.66 16.86 -9.38
C ILE A 214 -10.71 18.02 -9.02
N GLU A 215 -10.98 19.25 -9.46
CA GLU A 215 -10.19 20.43 -9.07
C GLU A 215 -10.23 20.66 -7.55
N TYR A 216 -11.42 20.58 -6.95
CA TYR A 216 -11.56 20.68 -5.50
C TYR A 216 -10.73 19.61 -4.79
N LEU A 217 -10.85 18.35 -5.21
CA LEU A 217 -10.05 17.27 -4.63
C LEU A 217 -8.55 17.52 -4.82
N SER A 218 -8.11 17.98 -6.00
CA SER A 218 -6.71 18.34 -6.25
C SER A 218 -6.20 19.37 -5.25
N ASN A 219 -6.96 20.45 -5.03
CA ASN A 219 -6.60 21.49 -4.07
C ASN A 219 -6.49 20.94 -2.63
N VAL A 220 -7.43 20.08 -2.23
CA VAL A 220 -7.37 19.43 -0.90
C VAL A 220 -6.11 18.55 -0.77
N LEU A 221 -5.76 17.80 -1.82
CA LEU A 221 -4.55 16.98 -1.79
C LEU A 221 -3.29 17.84 -1.77
N GLU A 222 -3.26 18.95 -2.48
CA GLU A 222 -2.15 19.91 -2.46
C GLU A 222 -1.95 20.52 -1.07
N GLU A 223 -3.03 20.83 -0.33
CA GLU A 223 -2.97 21.26 1.07
C GLU A 223 -2.33 20.20 1.99
N LEU A 224 -2.47 18.91 1.65
CA LEU A 224 -1.82 17.78 2.33
C LEU A 224 -0.40 17.49 1.83
N GLY A 225 0.11 18.25 0.86
CA GLY A 225 1.41 18.01 0.22
C GLY A 225 1.42 16.81 -0.74
N LEU A 226 0.25 16.38 -1.19
CA LEU A 226 0.03 15.27 -2.11
C LEU A 226 -0.56 15.77 -3.44
N SER A 227 -0.73 14.89 -4.42
CA SER A 227 -1.33 15.23 -5.72
C SER A 227 -2.23 14.10 -6.21
N ILE A 228 -3.21 14.44 -7.05
CA ILE A 228 -4.02 13.45 -7.75
C ILE A 228 -3.13 12.57 -8.65
N ASN A 229 -3.53 11.32 -8.85
CA ASN A 229 -2.77 10.42 -9.73
C ASN A 229 -2.85 10.86 -11.22
N LEU A 230 -1.92 10.33 -12.03
CA LEU A 230 -1.82 10.68 -13.45
C LEU A 230 -3.12 10.45 -14.23
N GLN A 231 -3.82 9.34 -13.96
CA GLN A 231 -5.05 9.01 -14.67
C GLN A 231 -6.18 10.01 -14.36
N LEU A 232 -6.34 10.41 -13.09
CA LEU A 232 -7.35 11.39 -12.69
C LEU A 232 -7.02 12.78 -13.24
N SER A 233 -5.74 13.16 -13.27
CA SER A 233 -5.26 14.38 -13.92
C SER A 233 -5.57 14.39 -15.43
N GLN A 234 -5.31 13.28 -16.13
CA GLN A 234 -5.67 13.15 -17.55
C GLN A 234 -7.18 13.21 -17.77
N ILE A 235 -7.99 12.57 -16.91
CA ILE A 235 -9.45 12.69 -16.98
C ILE A 235 -9.87 14.15 -16.84
N LEU A 236 -9.32 14.91 -15.88
CA LEU A 236 -9.61 16.33 -15.74
C LEU A 236 -9.33 17.12 -17.03
N THR A 237 -8.18 16.89 -17.67
CA THR A 237 -7.85 17.50 -18.97
C THR A 237 -8.90 17.15 -20.04
N LEU A 238 -9.28 15.87 -20.13
CA LEU A 238 -10.25 15.38 -21.11
C LEU A 238 -11.68 15.88 -20.84
N LEU A 239 -12.05 16.11 -19.58
CA LEU A 239 -13.37 16.65 -19.22
C LEU A 239 -13.49 18.13 -19.60
N LYS A 240 -12.43 18.91 -19.39
CA LYS A 240 -12.37 20.34 -19.72
C LYS A 240 -12.22 20.64 -21.21
N ALA A 241 -11.71 19.70 -21.98
CA ALA A 241 -11.46 19.93 -23.40
C ALA A 241 -12.78 20.23 -24.15
N ALA A 242 -12.80 21.33 -24.90
CA ALA A 242 -13.90 21.64 -25.81
C ALA A 242 -13.93 20.61 -26.97
N PRO A 243 -15.11 20.29 -27.54
CA PRO A 243 -15.22 19.27 -28.59
C PRO A 243 -14.29 19.49 -29.78
N ASP A 244 -14.11 20.74 -30.20
CA ASP A 244 -13.24 21.17 -31.31
C ASP A 244 -11.74 21.06 -30.99
N GLN A 245 -11.36 21.13 -29.71
CA GLN A 245 -9.97 21.06 -29.24
C GLN A 245 -9.61 19.69 -28.65
N TYR A 246 -10.56 18.75 -28.61
CA TYR A 246 -10.42 17.49 -27.88
C TYR A 246 -9.22 16.66 -28.35
N LEU A 247 -9.00 16.56 -29.67
CA LEU A 247 -7.85 15.82 -30.22
C LEU A 247 -6.51 16.45 -29.84
N THR A 248 -6.43 17.78 -29.87
CA THR A 248 -5.19 18.50 -29.52
C THR A 248 -4.88 18.37 -28.04
N LEU A 249 -5.88 18.58 -27.17
CA LEU A 249 -5.70 18.55 -25.71
C LEU A 249 -5.58 17.13 -25.15
N SER A 250 -6.05 16.11 -25.88
CA SER A 250 -5.83 14.71 -25.52
C SER A 250 -4.45 14.18 -25.89
N SER A 251 -3.61 14.99 -26.57
CA SER A 251 -2.24 14.59 -26.88
C SER A 251 -1.45 14.30 -25.59
N GLY A 252 -0.85 13.11 -25.52
CA GLY A 252 -0.13 12.63 -24.34
C GLY A 252 -0.99 11.97 -23.25
N CYS A 253 -2.32 11.96 -23.37
CA CYS A 253 -3.20 11.20 -22.49
C CYS A 253 -3.24 9.71 -22.86
N GLU A 254 -3.58 8.83 -21.91
CA GLU A 254 -3.73 7.40 -22.18
C GLU A 254 -4.84 7.14 -23.23
N PRO A 255 -4.56 6.44 -24.34
CA PRO A 255 -5.54 6.26 -25.44
C PRO A 255 -6.88 5.63 -25.01
N ARG A 256 -6.85 4.77 -23.98
CA ARG A 256 -8.06 4.16 -23.41
C ARG A 256 -8.95 5.19 -22.73
N LEU A 257 -8.36 6.07 -21.91
CA LEU A 257 -9.08 7.17 -21.26
C LEU A 257 -9.63 8.16 -22.29
N VAL A 258 -8.83 8.52 -23.28
CA VAL A 258 -9.27 9.41 -24.38
C VAL A 258 -10.49 8.82 -25.08
N THR A 259 -10.45 7.53 -25.43
CA THR A 259 -11.57 6.87 -26.12
C THR A 259 -12.81 6.80 -25.23
N ALA A 260 -12.66 6.41 -23.97
CA ALA A 260 -13.77 6.26 -23.02
C ALA A 260 -14.46 7.61 -22.75
N ILE A 261 -13.70 8.64 -22.36
CA ILE A 261 -14.26 9.96 -22.04
C ILE A 261 -14.90 10.60 -23.29
N ARG A 262 -14.30 10.46 -24.47
CA ARG A 262 -14.90 10.92 -25.74
C ARG A 262 -16.25 10.27 -26.02
N GLN A 263 -16.36 8.95 -25.82
CA GLN A 263 -17.60 8.21 -25.99
C GLN A 263 -18.65 8.64 -24.98
N MET A 264 -18.28 8.75 -23.70
CA MET A 264 -19.17 9.21 -22.63
C MET A 264 -19.74 10.61 -22.93
N ARG A 265 -18.90 11.52 -23.46
CA ARG A 265 -19.28 12.91 -23.80
C ARG A 265 -19.95 13.06 -25.18
N ASN A 266 -20.09 11.98 -25.95
CA ASN A 266 -20.61 11.99 -27.32
C ASN A 266 -19.94 13.02 -28.24
N ILE A 267 -18.61 13.15 -28.15
CA ILE A 267 -17.83 14.05 -29.01
C ILE A 267 -17.60 13.36 -30.35
N ILE A 268 -18.12 13.97 -31.41
CA ILE A 268 -17.98 13.47 -32.78
C ILE A 268 -16.53 13.68 -33.22
N SER A 269 -15.89 12.62 -33.75
CA SER A 269 -14.59 12.77 -34.40
C SER A 269 -14.75 13.56 -35.69
N THR A 270 -14.52 14.86 -35.62
CA THR A 270 -14.17 15.63 -36.81
C THR A 270 -12.74 15.26 -37.21
N GLN A 271 -12.59 14.82 -38.45
CA GLN A 271 -11.32 14.43 -39.07
C GLN A 271 -10.32 15.57 -39.07
#